data_AF-A0A3N5PMU0-F1
#
_entry.id   AF-A0A3N5PMU0-F1
#
_cell.length_a   1.000
_cell.length_b   1.000
_cell.length_c   1.000
_cell.angle_alpha   90.00
_cell.angle_beta   90.00
_cell.angle_gamma   90.00
#
_symmetry.space_group_name_H-M   'P 1'
#
loop_
_entity.id
_entity.type
_entity.pdbx_description
1 polymer ?
#
loop_
_entity_poly.entity_id
_entity_poly.type
_entity_poly.pdbx_seq_one_letter_code
_entity_poly.pdbx_strand_id
1 'polypeptide(L)'
;MLDVTAYGVLEGTIAAATVGTSIIPEDNVCASDDEDLTVGNVVYVFEHAMPGDPVTPDDIDGMDDPVATVEATLDDVGDYVYRTLLEPGTYTVVFSCEAGNDDPEDDDGLSFFDPVGTTNPIEIQGNTTTVNF
;
A
#
# COMPACT_ATOMS: atom_id res chain seq x y z
N MET A 1 -9.42 1.33 -27.86
CA MET A 1 -8.44 2.21 -27.21
C MET A 1 -9.04 2.55 -25.86
N LEU A 2 -8.49 2.03 -24.77
CA LEU A 2 -8.90 2.44 -23.42
C LEU A 2 -8.58 3.93 -23.29
N ASP A 3 -9.58 4.71 -22.91
CA ASP A 3 -9.37 6.13 -22.64
C ASP A 3 -8.75 6.29 -21.26
N VAL A 4 -7.43 6.23 -21.22
CA VAL A 4 -6.64 6.40 -19.99
C VAL A 4 -6.69 7.83 -19.44
N THR A 5 -7.34 8.78 -20.13
CA THR A 5 -7.52 10.15 -19.59
C THR A 5 -8.63 10.25 -18.54
N ALA A 6 -9.40 9.18 -18.33
CA ALA A 6 -10.38 9.09 -17.25
C ALA A 6 -9.80 8.57 -15.94
N TYR A 7 -8.66 7.86 -15.97
CA TYR A 7 -8.03 7.27 -14.79
C TYR A 7 -7.12 8.28 -14.08
N GLY A 8 -7.12 8.27 -12.74
CA GLY A 8 -6.11 8.94 -11.95
C GLY A 8 -4.84 8.10 -11.83
N VAL A 9 -3.73 8.76 -11.53
CA VAL A 9 -2.46 8.11 -11.18
C VAL A 9 -2.30 8.22 -9.67
N LEU A 10 -2.11 7.10 -8.98
CA LEU A 10 -1.64 7.08 -7.60
C LEU A 10 -0.17 6.72 -7.61
N GLU A 11 0.68 7.55 -7.03
CA GLU A 11 2.12 7.32 -6.94
C GLU A 11 2.71 7.89 -5.66
N GLY A 12 3.94 7.51 -5.34
CA GLY A 12 4.69 8.17 -4.28
C GLY A 12 5.90 7.38 -3.83
N THR A 13 6.41 7.77 -2.66
CA THR A 13 7.60 7.20 -2.05
C THR A 13 7.29 6.63 -0.67
N ILE A 14 7.87 5.47 -0.36
CA ILE A 14 7.95 4.93 0.99
C ILE A 14 9.39 5.13 1.44
N ALA A 15 9.59 5.90 2.51
CA ALA A 15 10.91 6.12 3.06
C ALA A 15 11.51 4.80 3.54
N ALA A 16 12.78 4.51 3.24
CA ALA A 16 13.42 3.30 3.74
C ALA A 16 13.44 3.22 5.28
N ALA A 17 13.35 4.36 5.96
CA ALA A 17 13.21 4.41 7.41
C ALA A 17 11.88 3.83 7.92
N THR A 18 10.82 3.82 7.10
CA THR A 18 9.52 3.21 7.42
C THR A 18 9.62 1.68 7.39
N VAL A 19 10.39 1.12 6.45
CA VAL A 19 10.73 -0.32 6.40
C VAL A 19 11.74 -0.70 7.49
N GLY A 20 12.64 0.22 7.82
CA GLY A 20 13.67 0.02 8.82
C GLY A 20 14.86 -0.81 8.31
N THR A 21 15.78 -1.12 9.23
CA THR A 21 17.01 -1.86 8.90
C THR A 21 17.30 -3.02 9.85
N SER A 22 16.48 -3.19 10.88
CA SER A 22 16.64 -4.29 11.84
C SER A 22 16.00 -5.54 11.27
N ILE A 23 16.72 -6.66 11.29
CA ILE A 23 16.19 -7.99 10.96
C ILE A 23 15.69 -8.74 12.21
N ILE A 24 15.55 -8.02 13.33
CA ILE A 24 15.03 -8.56 14.59
C ILE A 24 13.53 -8.24 14.64
N PRO A 25 12.62 -9.24 14.59
CA PRO A 25 11.17 -9.03 14.52
C PRO A 25 10.62 -8.19 15.69
N GLU A 26 11.23 -8.29 16.87
CA GLU A 26 10.78 -7.51 18.04
C GLU A 26 11.13 -6.01 17.93
N ASP A 27 12.09 -5.64 17.08
CA ASP A 27 12.55 -4.28 16.85
C ASP A 27 12.01 -3.68 15.55
N ASN A 28 11.57 -4.53 14.60
CA ASN A 28 11.06 -4.14 13.29
C ASN A 28 10.01 -5.14 12.81
N VAL A 29 8.77 -4.67 12.64
CA VAL A 29 7.67 -5.51 12.17
C VAL A 29 7.88 -6.01 10.74
N CYS A 30 8.60 -5.27 9.89
CA CYS A 30 8.93 -5.79 8.55
C CYS A 30 9.83 -7.04 8.59
N ALA A 31 10.53 -7.26 9.70
CA ALA A 31 11.34 -8.45 9.89
C ALA A 31 10.55 -9.66 10.41
N SER A 32 9.27 -9.52 10.80
CA SER A 32 8.43 -10.70 11.08
C SER A 32 8.06 -11.48 9.82
N ASP A 33 8.05 -10.81 8.67
CA ASP A 33 7.77 -11.43 7.38
C ASP A 33 9.01 -12.11 6.79
N ASP A 34 10.01 -11.33 6.36
CA ASP A 34 11.22 -11.86 5.71
C ASP A 34 12.52 -11.28 6.33
N GLU A 35 13.61 -12.05 6.30
CA GLU A 35 14.96 -11.57 6.66
C GLU A 35 15.50 -10.59 5.58
N ASP A 36 15.00 -10.67 4.35
CA ASP A 36 15.22 -9.72 3.27
C ASP A 36 14.14 -8.61 3.28
N LEU A 37 14.44 -7.52 3.98
CA LEU A 37 13.56 -6.34 4.10
C LEU A 37 13.26 -5.63 2.77
N THR A 38 13.85 -6.06 1.65
CA THR A 38 13.50 -5.54 0.32
C THR A 38 12.28 -6.22 -0.29
N VAL A 39 11.88 -7.37 0.23
CA VAL A 39 10.70 -8.14 -0.18
C VAL A 39 9.46 -7.68 0.59
N GLY A 40 8.26 -7.87 0.02
CA GLY A 40 6.99 -7.65 0.73
C GLY A 40 6.55 -6.19 0.88
N ASN A 41 7.27 -5.24 0.29
CA ASN A 41 6.93 -3.82 0.33
C ASN A 41 5.80 -3.50 -0.66
N VAL A 42 4.56 -3.43 -0.18
CA VAL A 42 3.37 -3.32 -1.04
C VAL A 42 2.41 -2.23 -0.52
N VAL A 43 1.89 -1.43 -1.44
CA VAL A 43 0.79 -0.50 -1.18
C VAL A 43 -0.53 -1.16 -1.51
N TYR A 44 -1.42 -1.23 -0.52
CA TYR A 44 -2.77 -1.77 -0.64
C TYR A 44 -3.77 -0.61 -0.82
N VAL A 45 -4.69 -0.77 -1.76
CA VAL A 45 -5.72 0.20 -2.10
C VAL A 45 -7.08 -0.45 -1.95
N PHE A 46 -7.91 0.11 -1.09
CA PHE A 46 -9.26 -0.38 -0.82
C PHE A 46 -10.28 0.66 -1.27
N GLU A 47 -11.32 0.22 -1.96
CA GLU A 47 -12.44 1.10 -2.31
C GLU A 47 -13.40 1.26 -1.13
N HIS A 48 -13.98 2.45 -1.00
CA HIS A 48 -15.10 2.63 -0.07
C HIS A 48 -16.38 2.18 -0.78
N ALA A 49 -17.01 1.10 -0.30
CA ALA A 49 -18.30 0.66 -0.82
C ALA A 49 -19.38 1.77 -0.71
N MET A 50 -19.30 2.60 0.35
CA MET A 50 -20.16 3.75 0.58
C MET A 50 -19.39 4.92 1.21
N PRO A 51 -19.71 6.19 0.88
CA PRO A 51 -19.07 7.34 1.51
C PRO A 51 -19.23 7.35 3.04
N GLY A 52 -18.10 7.31 3.74
CA GLY A 52 -18.05 7.34 5.21
C GLY A 52 -18.15 5.97 5.89
N ASP A 53 -18.13 4.87 5.14
CA ASP A 53 -17.97 3.53 5.69
C ASP A 53 -16.50 3.33 6.09
N PRO A 54 -16.19 2.89 7.32
CA PRO A 54 -14.81 2.59 7.69
C PRO A 54 -14.36 1.33 6.96
N VAL A 55 -13.31 1.46 6.16
CA VAL A 55 -12.53 0.32 5.68
C VAL A 55 -11.56 -0.08 6.78
N THR A 56 -11.52 -1.37 7.12
CA THR A 56 -10.46 -1.94 7.94
C THR A 56 -9.50 -2.65 7.00
N PRO A 57 -8.29 -2.11 6.76
CA PRO A 57 -7.34 -2.76 5.87
C PRO A 57 -7.03 -4.18 6.33
N ASP A 58 -6.98 -5.08 5.36
CA ASP A 58 -6.67 -6.49 5.50
C ASP A 58 -5.80 -6.95 4.33
N ASP A 59 -5.34 -8.18 4.37
CA ASP A 59 -4.70 -8.84 3.24
C ASP A 59 -5.69 -9.18 2.10
N ILE A 60 -5.28 -10.09 1.21
CA ILE A 60 -6.17 -10.66 0.19
C ILE A 60 -6.92 -11.83 0.83
N ASP A 61 -8.23 -11.95 0.59
CA ASP A 61 -9.13 -12.97 1.16
C ASP A 61 -9.55 -12.75 2.63
N GLY A 62 -9.23 -11.57 3.19
CA GLY A 62 -9.78 -11.05 4.45
C GLY A 62 -11.22 -10.54 4.35
N MET A 63 -11.59 -9.57 5.21
CA MET A 63 -12.97 -9.03 5.23
C MET A 63 -13.28 -8.10 4.04
N ASP A 64 -12.33 -7.23 3.70
CA ASP A 64 -12.42 -6.25 2.62
C ASP A 64 -11.20 -6.39 1.71
N ASP A 65 -11.36 -7.00 0.54
CA ASP A 65 -10.24 -7.18 -0.39
C ASP A 65 -9.74 -5.85 -0.97
N PRO A 66 -8.42 -5.68 -1.16
CA PRO A 66 -7.89 -4.55 -1.88
C PRO A 66 -8.33 -4.60 -3.35
N VAL A 67 -8.78 -3.47 -3.89
CA VAL A 67 -9.04 -3.32 -5.33
C VAL A 67 -7.75 -3.24 -6.15
N ALA A 68 -6.63 -2.92 -5.49
CA ALA A 68 -5.30 -3.00 -6.07
C ALA A 68 -4.24 -3.20 -4.99
N THR A 69 -3.25 -4.04 -5.30
CA THR A 69 -1.97 -4.12 -4.60
C THR A 69 -0.86 -3.66 -5.54
N VAL A 70 0.10 -2.92 -5.02
CA VAL A 70 1.18 -2.31 -5.80
C VAL A 70 2.50 -2.55 -5.12
N GLU A 71 3.33 -3.41 -5.70
CA GLU A 71 4.71 -3.60 -5.24
C GLU A 71 5.49 -2.29 -5.38
N ALA A 72 6.14 -1.90 -4.29
CA ALA A 72 7.05 -0.77 -4.27
C ALA A 72 8.47 -1.26 -4.55
N THR A 73 9.18 -0.52 -5.40
CA THR A 73 10.52 -0.91 -5.85
C THR A 73 11.55 0.07 -5.32
N LEU A 74 12.69 -0.45 -4.87
CA LEU A 74 13.81 0.38 -4.41
C LEU A 74 14.33 1.25 -5.58
N ASP A 75 14.52 2.53 -5.32
CA ASP A 75 15.08 3.50 -6.27
C ASP A 75 16.59 3.71 -6.08
N ASP A 76 17.18 4.53 -6.95
CA ASP A 76 18.62 4.81 -6.93
C ASP A 76 19.10 5.61 -5.70
N VAL A 77 18.18 6.26 -4.97
CA VAL A 77 18.51 7.02 -3.74
C VAL A 77 18.28 6.20 -2.47
N GLY A 78 17.70 5.00 -2.61
CA GLY A 78 17.50 4.02 -1.55
C GLY A 78 16.15 4.11 -0.86
N ASP A 79 15.19 4.87 -1.41
CA ASP A 79 13.78 4.84 -0.98
C ASP A 79 12.98 3.91 -1.91
N TYR A 80 11.75 3.54 -1.54
CA TYR A 80 10.90 2.73 -2.41
C TYR A 80 9.91 3.62 -3.14
N VAL A 81 9.70 3.36 -4.44
CA VAL A 81 8.74 4.06 -5.29
C VAL A 81 7.66 3.11 -5.78
N TYR A 82 6.43 3.61 -5.84
CA TYR A 82 5.29 2.85 -6.35
C TYR A 82 4.42 3.73 -7.24
N ARG A 83 3.69 3.08 -8.16
CA ARG A 83 2.79 3.75 -9.09
C ARG A 83 1.71 2.81 -9.61
N THR A 84 0.46 3.26 -9.58
CA THR A 84 -0.67 2.55 -10.18
C THR A 84 -1.69 3.51 -10.83
N LEU A 85 -2.62 2.94 -11.59
CA LEU A 85 -3.75 3.67 -12.20
C LEU A 85 -5.04 3.24 -11.49
N LEU A 86 -5.85 4.21 -11.10
CA LEU A 86 -7.13 3.98 -10.43
C LEU A 86 -8.24 4.75 -11.13
N GLU A 87 -9.45 4.21 -11.09
CA GLU A 87 -10.62 4.98 -11.49
C GLU A 87 -10.81 6.17 -10.53
N PRO A 88 -11.48 7.26 -10.97
CA PRO A 88 -11.83 8.33 -10.04
C PRO A 88 -12.71 7.79 -8.92
N GLY A 89 -12.35 8.06 -7.67
CA GLY A 89 -13.00 7.48 -6.51
C GLY A 89 -12.36 7.89 -5.20
N THR A 90 -12.92 7.38 -4.11
CA THR A 90 -12.42 7.59 -2.74
C THR A 90 -11.88 6.26 -2.23
N TYR A 91 -10.61 6.25 -1.81
CA TYR A 91 -9.88 5.04 -1.48
C TYR A 91 -9.22 5.16 -0.10
N THR A 92 -9.15 4.05 0.63
CA THR A 92 -8.17 3.90 1.71
C THR A 92 -6.89 3.37 1.10
N VAL A 93 -5.77 4.05 1.34
CA VAL A 93 -4.45 3.65 0.84
C VAL A 93 -3.54 3.44 2.04
N VAL A 94 -2.95 2.25 2.15
CA VAL A 94 -2.03 1.89 3.24
C VAL A 94 -0.84 1.12 2.68
N PHE A 95 0.22 1.08 3.45
CA PHE A 95 1.44 0.35 3.13
C PHE A 95 1.61 -0.83 4.09
N SER A 96 2.02 -1.99 3.58
CA SER A 96 2.54 -3.09 4.39
C SER A 96 3.89 -3.53 3.83
N CYS A 97 4.79 -3.94 4.71
CA CYS A 97 6.07 -4.55 4.37
C CYS A 97 6.07 -6.07 4.59
N GLU A 98 4.90 -6.64 4.89
CA GLU A 98 4.74 -8.05 5.26
C GLU A 98 4.07 -8.87 4.14
N ALA A 99 4.00 -8.33 2.92
CA ALA A 99 3.35 -8.99 1.78
C ALA A 99 4.21 -10.06 1.09
N GLY A 100 5.40 -10.37 1.61
CA GLY A 100 6.36 -11.27 1.00
C GLY A 100 6.00 -12.74 1.18
N ASN A 101 5.53 -13.10 2.37
CA ASN A 101 5.06 -14.44 2.70
C ASN A 101 3.55 -14.51 2.98
N ASP A 102 2.82 -13.43 2.70
CA ASP A 102 1.35 -13.39 2.63
C ASP A 102 0.83 -14.53 1.73
N ASP A 103 -0.03 -15.40 2.28
CA ASP A 103 -0.66 -16.50 1.56
C ASP A 103 -2.01 -16.04 0.97
N PRO A 104 -2.14 -15.89 -0.36
CA PRO A 104 -3.32 -15.30 -0.97
C PRO A 104 -4.58 -16.17 -0.90
N GLU A 105 -4.59 -17.27 -0.15
CA GLU A 105 -5.74 -18.15 0.06
C GLU A 105 -6.14 -18.29 1.54
N ASP A 106 -5.39 -17.66 2.47
CA ASP A 106 -5.63 -17.66 3.91
C ASP A 106 -5.68 -16.19 4.42
N ASP A 107 -6.44 -15.95 5.49
CA ASP A 107 -6.55 -14.63 6.16
C ASP A 107 -5.37 -14.47 7.16
N ASP A 108 -4.38 -13.69 6.74
CA ASP A 108 -3.13 -13.36 7.42
C ASP A 108 -3.17 -11.97 8.08
N GLY A 109 -2.67 -11.91 9.32
CA GLY A 109 -2.59 -10.66 10.07
C GLY A 109 -1.41 -9.78 9.63
N LEU A 110 -1.65 -8.82 8.73
CA LEU A 110 -0.65 -7.85 8.28
C LEU A 110 -0.66 -6.55 9.08
N SER A 111 0.52 -5.92 9.21
CA SER A 111 0.68 -4.58 9.78
C SER A 111 0.61 -3.50 8.71
N PHE A 112 -0.33 -2.57 8.89
CA PHE A 112 -0.53 -1.46 7.96
C PHE A 112 -0.05 -0.12 8.51
N PHE A 113 0.67 0.62 7.66
CA PHE A 113 1.13 1.97 7.90
C PHE A 113 0.25 2.98 7.17
N ASP A 114 -0.15 4.03 7.89
CA ASP A 114 -0.90 5.14 7.32
C ASP A 114 0.00 6.09 6.51
N PRO A 115 -0.56 6.80 5.52
CA PRO A 115 0.15 7.84 4.79
C PRO A 115 0.71 8.95 5.69
N VAL A 116 1.89 9.44 5.33
CA VAL A 116 2.50 10.62 5.95
C VAL A 116 2.10 11.89 5.20
N GLY A 117 1.57 12.87 5.94
CA GLY A 117 1.21 14.19 5.38
C GLY A 117 -0.12 14.23 4.62
N THR A 118 -0.77 13.08 4.45
CA THR A 118 -2.13 12.93 3.91
C THR A 118 -2.95 12.11 4.92
N THR A 119 -4.27 12.11 4.81
CA THR A 119 -5.16 11.34 5.71
C THR A 119 -6.13 10.53 4.89
N ASN A 120 -6.32 9.26 5.26
CA ASN A 120 -7.33 8.40 4.67
C ASN A 120 -8.76 8.88 5.05
N PRO A 121 -9.73 8.75 4.13
CA PRO A 121 -9.59 8.28 2.77
C PRO A 121 -9.12 9.36 1.78
N ILE A 122 -8.51 8.94 0.68
CA ILE A 122 -7.91 9.77 -0.36
C ILE A 122 -8.81 9.81 -1.58
N GLU A 123 -9.05 11.01 -2.12
CA GLU A 123 -9.82 11.21 -3.34
C GLU A 123 -8.91 11.24 -4.58
N ILE A 124 -9.20 10.39 -5.57
CA ILE A 124 -8.51 10.32 -6.86
C ILE A 124 -9.45 10.88 -7.94
N GLN A 125 -8.98 11.87 -8.72
CA GLN A 125 -9.83 12.61 -9.67
C GLN A 125 -9.26 12.69 -11.10
N GLY A 126 -8.86 11.58 -11.73
CA GLY A 126 -8.34 11.60 -13.12
C GLY A 126 -6.98 12.29 -13.29
N ASN A 127 -6.38 12.74 -12.18
CA ASN A 127 -5.11 13.44 -12.09
C ASN A 127 -4.08 12.54 -11.39
N THR A 128 -2.82 13.00 -11.32
CA THR A 128 -1.84 12.42 -10.38
C THR A 128 -2.14 12.85 -8.95
N THR A 129 -2.21 11.87 -8.05
CA THR A 129 -2.25 12.02 -6.60
C THR A 129 -1.01 11.37 -6.01
N THR A 130 -0.28 12.13 -5.19
CA THR A 130 0.93 11.65 -4.52
C THR A 130 0.64 11.30 -3.07
N VAL A 131 1.00 10.09 -2.64
CA VAL A 131 0.82 9.57 -1.28
C VAL A 131 2.15 8.97 -0.83
N ASN A 132 2.64 9.36 0.34
CA ASN A 132 3.95 8.93 0.83
C ASN A 132 3.81 8.22 2.18
N PHE A 133 4.78 7.39 2.51
CA PHE A 133 4.86 6.61 3.75
C PHE A 133 6.23 6.75 4.39
#